data_AF-A0A147BVA6-F1
#
_entry.id   AF-A0A147BVA6-F1
#
_cell.length_a   1.000
_cell.length_b   1.000
_cell.length_c   1.000
_cell.angle_alpha   90.00
_cell.angle_beta   90.00
_cell.angle_gamma   90.00
#
_symmetry.space_group_name_H-M   'P 1'
#
loop_
_entity.id
_entity.type
_entity.pdbx_description
1 polymer ?
#
loop_
_entity_poly.entity_id
_entity_poly.type
_entity_poly.pdbx_seq_one_letter_code
_entity_poly.pdbx_strand_id
1 'polypeptide(L)'
;MKASKVGSWFYLVILLGSLEIDCRPGRKKEKEEFKFDTCNRTACEELGNRFWDTINNSILPCNNFYEHVCNRWNKLDSQGRSKYIHRVDVRKLLHGVLENSTIKKDGAIDAADMVKIAYQSCIQNKGNYKKEAEVIKNLLKGHGIMSWALQPGASRMNYLSVLNSTGLYPFLNVEVKRTQSSPSRNTLVVSAASPHVLPWTDWQGHGISKKKTR
;
A
#
# COMPACT_ATOMS: atom_id res chain seq x y z
N MET A 1 22.37 31.85 -59.55
CA MET A 1 22.64 31.66 -58.11
C MET A 1 23.30 30.30 -57.92
N LYS A 2 24.59 30.27 -57.54
CA LYS A 2 25.35 29.02 -57.36
C LYS A 2 25.27 28.60 -55.89
N ALA A 3 24.69 27.43 -55.64
CA ALA A 3 24.64 26.82 -54.32
C ALA A 3 25.98 26.12 -54.02
N SER A 4 26.68 26.57 -52.99
CA SER A 4 27.89 25.95 -52.48
C SER A 4 27.52 24.74 -51.61
N LYS A 5 27.98 23.55 -51.99
CA LYS A 5 28.01 22.35 -51.15
C LYS A 5 28.99 22.59 -49.99
N VAL A 6 28.47 22.86 -48.80
CA VAL A 6 29.25 22.82 -47.55
C VAL A 6 29.05 21.44 -46.93
N GLY A 7 30.17 20.81 -46.63
CA GLY A 7 30.31 19.37 -46.53
C GLY A 7 29.72 18.74 -45.28
N SER A 8 29.49 17.43 -45.46
CA SER A 8 29.06 16.40 -44.52
C SER A 8 29.96 16.23 -43.28
N TRP A 9 30.90 17.13 -43.02
CA TRP A 9 31.85 17.04 -41.92
C TRP A 9 31.38 17.75 -40.64
N PHE A 10 30.45 18.71 -40.73
CA PHE A 10 29.91 19.42 -39.56
C PHE A 10 29.10 18.51 -38.63
N TYR A 11 28.37 17.53 -39.17
CA TYR A 11 27.57 16.61 -38.36
C TYR A 11 28.41 15.57 -37.60
N LEU A 12 29.64 15.29 -38.07
CA LEU A 12 30.59 14.41 -37.38
C LEU A 12 31.22 15.08 -36.15
N VAL A 13 31.43 16.40 -36.19
CA VAL A 13 31.98 17.17 -35.05
C VAL A 13 30.93 17.28 -33.92
N ILE A 14 29.65 17.43 -34.25
CA ILE A 14 28.58 17.53 -33.25
C ILE A 14 28.30 16.16 -32.57
N LEU A 15 28.44 15.05 -33.30
CA LEU A 15 28.27 13.70 -32.73
C LEU A 15 29.43 13.24 -31.86
N LEU A 16 30.67 13.71 -32.12
CA LEU A 16 31.83 13.39 -31.28
C LEU A 16 31.92 14.26 -30.00
N GLY A 17 31.21 15.39 -29.94
CA GLY A 17 31.22 16.29 -28.78
C GLY A 17 30.27 15.91 -27.64
N SER A 18 29.46 14.85 -27.78
CA SER A 18 28.38 14.51 -26.81
C SER A 18 28.60 13.20 -26.04
N LEU A 19 29.77 12.57 -26.17
CA LEU A 19 30.08 11.29 -25.52
C LEU A 19 31.44 11.28 -24.78
N GLU A 20 31.84 12.42 -24.24
CA GLU A 20 32.74 12.42 -23.08
C GLU A 20 31.88 12.46 -21.80
N ILE A 21 31.29 11.31 -21.46
CA ILE A 21 31.13 10.99 -20.04
C ILE A 21 32.55 10.77 -19.55
N ASP A 22 33.17 11.82 -19.02
CA ASP A 22 34.51 11.77 -18.46
C ASP A 22 34.47 10.89 -17.19
N CYS A 23 34.61 9.58 -17.39
CA CYS A 23 34.92 8.61 -16.35
C CYS A 23 36.44 8.58 -16.05
N ARG A 24 37.19 9.69 -16.26
CA ARG A 24 38.54 9.76 -15.71
C ARG A 24 38.47 9.63 -14.20
N PRO A 25 39.36 8.85 -13.57
CA PRO A 25 39.64 9.04 -12.15
C PRO A 25 40.07 10.50 -12.00
N GLY A 26 39.22 11.29 -11.34
CA GLY A 26 39.40 12.74 -11.26
C GLY A 26 40.83 13.09 -10.84
N ARG A 27 41.42 14.08 -11.51
CA ARG A 27 42.66 14.71 -11.05
C ARG A 27 42.54 14.93 -9.55
N LYS A 28 43.52 14.46 -8.78
CA LYS A 28 43.71 14.79 -7.37
C LYS A 28 43.90 16.31 -7.26
N LYS A 29 42.81 17.09 -7.34
CA LYS A 29 42.75 18.37 -6.64
C LYS A 29 42.96 18.00 -5.18
N GLU A 30 43.91 18.64 -4.51
CA GLU A 30 43.94 18.63 -3.05
C GLU A 30 42.50 18.88 -2.60
N LYS A 31 41.90 17.85 -2.00
CA LYS A 31 40.63 18.01 -1.34
C LYS A 31 40.98 18.92 -0.17
N GLU A 32 40.72 20.22 -0.29
CA GLU A 32 40.41 21.00 0.90
C GLU A 32 39.44 20.13 1.68
N GLU A 33 39.84 19.71 2.88
CA GLU A 33 38.98 18.93 3.76
C GLU A 33 37.72 19.74 3.95
N PHE A 34 36.67 19.33 3.24
CA PHE A 34 35.36 19.94 3.39
C PHE A 34 34.93 19.62 4.81
N LYS A 35 35.10 20.57 5.72
CA LYS A 35 34.67 20.44 7.10
C LYS A 35 33.15 20.46 7.09
N PHE A 36 32.58 19.26 7.13
CA PHE A 36 31.16 19.12 7.40
C PHE A 36 30.91 19.57 8.84
N ASP A 37 30.07 20.59 9.01
CA ASP A 37 29.51 20.91 10.31
C ASP A 37 28.73 19.67 10.79
N THR A 38 29.24 19.02 11.82
CA THR A 38 28.70 17.74 12.28
C THR A 38 27.59 18.03 13.27
N CYS A 39 26.36 17.62 12.94
CA CYS A 39 25.24 17.76 13.86
C CYS A 39 25.41 16.80 15.06
N ASN A 40 25.68 17.34 16.24
CA ASN A 40 25.87 16.59 17.48
C ASN A 40 24.60 16.56 18.37
N ARG A 41 23.42 16.73 17.76
CA ARG A 41 22.15 16.57 18.49
C ARG A 41 21.79 15.09 18.54
N THR A 42 21.22 14.61 19.64
CA THR A 42 20.78 13.21 19.79
C THR A 42 19.92 12.74 18.62
N ALA A 43 19.00 13.58 18.14
CA ALA A 43 18.17 13.26 16.98
C ALA A 43 18.98 13.05 15.68
N CYS A 44 20.08 13.78 15.50
CA CYS A 44 20.99 13.61 14.36
C CYS A 44 21.81 12.33 14.49
N GLU A 45 22.31 12.01 15.68
CA GLU A 45 23.04 10.76 15.94
C GLU A 45 22.15 9.54 15.74
N GLU A 46 20.92 9.56 16.28
CA GLU A 46 19.94 8.50 16.09
C GLU A 46 19.59 8.31 14.61
N LEU A 47 19.37 9.40 13.87
CA LEU A 47 19.08 9.34 12.45
C LEU A 47 20.29 8.84 11.64
N GLY A 48 21.49 9.32 11.96
CA GLY A 48 22.74 8.90 11.34
C GLY A 48 22.98 7.40 11.53
N ASN A 49 22.81 6.89 12.75
CA ASN A 49 22.93 5.46 13.06
C ASN A 49 21.88 4.63 12.31
N ARG A 50 20.63 5.10 12.22
CA ARG A 50 19.58 4.41 11.45
C ARG A 50 19.94 4.28 9.97
N PHE A 51 20.52 5.31 9.35
CA PHE A 51 20.99 5.22 7.97
C PHE A 51 22.22 4.32 7.84
N TRP A 52 23.15 4.43 8.76
CA TRP A 52 24.38 3.63 8.75
C TRP A 52 24.09 2.13 8.83
N ASP A 53 23.10 1.73 9.62
CA ASP A 53 22.67 0.33 9.76
C ASP A 53 22.21 -0.30 8.43
N THR A 54 21.70 0.51 7.49
CA THR A 54 21.16 0.00 6.21
C THR A 54 22.23 -0.08 5.12
N ILE A 55 23.28 0.73 5.23
CA ILE A 55 24.32 0.87 4.21
C ILE A 55 25.21 -0.37 4.14
N ASN A 56 25.40 -0.88 2.93
CA ASN A 56 26.33 -1.93 2.58
C ASN A 56 27.54 -1.37 1.83
N ASN A 57 28.61 -1.06 2.56
CA ASN A 57 29.86 -0.54 2.00
C ASN A 57 30.61 -1.52 1.08
N SER A 58 30.20 -2.80 1.03
CA SER A 58 30.76 -3.78 0.08
C SER A 58 30.25 -3.58 -1.35
N ILE A 59 29.22 -2.75 -1.55
CA ILE A 59 28.65 -2.42 -2.86
C ILE A 59 28.90 -0.95 -3.09
N LEU A 60 29.50 -0.58 -4.23
CA LEU A 60 29.71 0.83 -4.54
C LEU A 60 28.39 1.50 -4.93
N PRO A 61 28.11 2.73 -4.46
CA PRO A 61 26.87 3.44 -4.77
C PRO A 61 26.69 3.68 -6.28
N CYS A 62 27.80 3.86 -7.02
CA CYS A 62 27.76 4.05 -8.47
C CYS A 62 27.44 2.77 -9.26
N ASN A 63 27.55 1.59 -8.64
CA ASN A 63 27.23 0.32 -9.30
C ASN A 63 25.77 -0.06 -9.05
N ASN A 64 25.32 0.03 -7.80
CA ASN A 64 23.94 -0.24 -7.43
C ASN A 64 23.60 0.53 -6.15
N PHE A 65 23.11 1.75 -6.31
CA PHE A 65 22.77 2.63 -5.19
C PHE A 65 21.70 2.01 -4.27
N TYR A 66 20.72 1.31 -4.85
CA TYR A 66 19.67 0.64 -4.08
C TYR A 66 20.27 -0.43 -3.16
N GLU A 67 21.15 -1.29 -3.67
CA GLU A 67 21.79 -2.29 -2.81
C GLU A 67 22.81 -1.68 -1.86
N HIS A 68 23.53 -0.63 -2.27
CA HIS A 68 24.41 0.09 -1.37
C HIS A 68 23.65 0.65 -0.15
N VAL A 69 22.43 1.15 -0.31
CA VAL A 69 21.68 1.79 0.78
C VAL A 69 20.70 0.84 1.49
N CYS A 70 20.10 -0.13 0.78
CA CYS A 70 18.96 -0.92 1.27
C CYS A 70 19.27 -2.41 1.49
N ASN A 71 20.43 -2.91 1.07
CA ASN A 71 20.68 -4.36 1.11
C ASN A 71 20.67 -4.92 2.54
N ARG A 72 21.20 -4.18 3.52
CA ARG A 72 21.12 -4.60 4.93
C ARG A 72 19.72 -4.40 5.51
N TRP A 73 18.97 -3.40 5.05
CA TRP A 73 17.58 -3.19 5.46
C TRP A 73 16.74 -4.46 5.26
N ASN A 74 16.86 -5.10 4.10
CA ASN A 74 16.10 -6.33 3.79
C ASN A 74 16.44 -7.51 4.74
N LYS A 75 17.64 -7.52 5.33
CA LYS A 75 18.06 -8.51 6.35
C LYS A 75 17.60 -8.12 7.75
N LEU A 76 17.36 -6.83 8.01
CA LEU A 76 16.83 -6.31 9.27
C LEU A 76 15.29 -6.37 9.32
N ASP A 77 14.62 -6.30 8.17
CA ASP A 77 13.15 -6.42 8.03
C ASP A 77 12.66 -7.80 8.51
N SER A 78 13.44 -8.86 8.29
CA SER A 78 13.16 -10.21 8.82
C SER A 78 13.22 -10.33 10.35
N GLN A 79 13.79 -9.32 11.05
CA GLN A 79 13.80 -9.21 12.51
C GLN A 79 12.68 -8.29 13.06
N GLY A 80 11.68 -7.95 12.23
CA GLY A 80 10.49 -7.21 12.66
C GLY A 80 10.52 -5.70 12.38
N ARG A 81 11.53 -5.19 11.67
CA ARG A 81 11.52 -3.83 11.13
C ARG A 81 10.80 -3.81 9.78
N SER A 82 9.48 -3.94 9.81
CA SER A 82 8.61 -3.90 8.61
C SER A 82 9.06 -2.83 7.61
N LYS A 83 9.02 -3.15 6.30
CA LYS A 83 9.04 -2.19 5.17
C LYS A 83 8.18 -0.92 5.38
N TYR A 84 7.21 -0.97 6.30
CA TYR A 84 6.35 0.15 6.69
C TYR A 84 6.53 0.55 8.16
N ILE A 85 7.76 0.87 8.60
CA ILE A 85 8.11 1.29 9.97
C ILE A 85 7.05 2.23 10.57
N HIS A 86 6.71 3.31 9.86
CA HIS A 86 5.74 4.30 10.34
C HIS A 86 4.34 3.72 10.59
N ARG A 87 3.90 2.74 9.78
CA ARG A 87 2.60 2.09 9.98
C ARG A 87 2.62 1.14 11.17
N VAL A 88 3.74 0.45 11.41
CA VAL A 88 3.90 -0.45 12.57
C VAL A 88 3.96 0.35 13.86
N ASP A 89 4.72 1.45 13.89
CA ASP A 89 4.87 2.29 15.08
C ASP A 89 3.56 2.99 15.44
N VAL A 90 2.85 3.55 14.45
CA VAL A 90 1.52 4.14 14.66
C VAL A 90 0.53 3.08 15.16
N ARG A 91 0.54 1.86 14.61
CA ARG A 91 -0.35 0.79 15.07
C ARG A 91 -0.04 0.36 16.50
N LYS A 92 1.24 0.23 16.88
CA LYS A 92 1.65 -0.09 18.25
C LYS A 92 1.25 1.00 19.23
N LEU A 93 1.48 2.26 18.86
CA LEU A 93 1.06 3.41 19.66
C LEU A 93 -0.45 3.43 19.84
N LEU A 94 -1.21 3.30 18.75
CA LEU A 94 -2.68 3.29 18.78
C LEU A 94 -3.21 2.12 19.62
N HIS A 95 -2.63 0.92 19.47
CA HIS A 95 -2.95 -0.24 20.28
C HIS A 95 -2.75 0.06 21.78
N GLY A 96 -1.59 0.59 22.17
CA GLY A 96 -1.29 0.93 23.56
C GLY A 96 -2.18 2.04 24.13
N VAL A 97 -2.54 3.03 23.31
CA VAL A 97 -3.48 4.10 23.71
C VAL A 97 -4.88 3.52 23.95
N LEU A 98 -5.39 2.69 23.03
CA LEU A 98 -6.74 2.15 23.12
C LEU A 98 -6.87 1.05 24.18
N GLU A 99 -5.85 0.22 24.36
CA GLU A 99 -5.84 -0.84 25.39
C GLU A 99 -5.89 -0.27 26.81
N ASN A 100 -5.18 0.83 27.07
CA ASN A 100 -5.15 1.49 28.36
C ASN A 100 -6.29 2.51 28.56
N SER A 101 -7.12 2.72 27.54
CA SER A 101 -8.18 3.72 27.60
C SER A 101 -9.39 3.24 28.40
N THR A 102 -10.00 4.16 29.15
CA THR A 102 -11.27 3.92 29.83
C THR A 102 -12.42 4.54 29.04
N ILE A 103 -13.57 3.86 29.05
CA ILE A 103 -14.83 4.35 28.50
C ILE A 103 -15.60 4.99 29.66
N LYS A 104 -16.11 6.20 29.44
CA LYS A 104 -16.97 6.87 30.43
C LYS A 104 -18.22 6.01 30.66
N LYS A 105 -18.49 5.63 31.91
CA LYS A 105 -19.65 4.79 32.25
C LYS A 105 -20.95 5.60 32.29
N ASP A 106 -20.84 6.87 32.66
CA ASP A 106 -21.97 7.76 32.87
C ASP A 106 -21.77 9.03 32.03
N GLY A 107 -22.57 9.16 30.96
CA GLY A 107 -22.51 10.30 30.04
C GLY A 107 -22.91 9.97 28.61
N ALA A 108 -23.06 11.00 27.78
CA ALA A 108 -23.26 10.81 26.34
C ALA A 108 -21.99 10.23 25.71
N ILE A 109 -22.16 9.21 24.86
CA ILE A 109 -21.06 8.58 24.13
C ILE A 109 -20.54 9.55 23.08
N ASP A 110 -19.26 9.93 23.19
CA ASP A 110 -18.58 10.73 22.19
C ASP A 110 -17.88 9.85 21.12
N ALA A 111 -17.36 10.48 20.06
CA ALA A 111 -16.71 9.78 18.97
C ALA A 111 -15.47 8.98 19.42
N ALA A 112 -14.75 9.46 20.44
CA ALA A 112 -13.60 8.74 20.97
C ALA A 112 -14.05 7.48 21.73
N ASP A 113 -15.13 7.59 22.50
CA ASP A 113 -15.73 6.44 23.18
C ASP A 113 -16.23 5.37 22.19
N MET A 114 -16.81 5.75 21.04
CA MET A 114 -17.15 4.80 19.97
C MET A 114 -15.94 4.03 19.45
N VAL A 115 -14.81 4.70 19.24
CA VAL A 115 -13.56 4.04 18.80
C VAL A 115 -13.05 3.05 19.85
N LYS A 116 -13.09 3.42 21.13
CA LYS A 116 -12.68 2.52 22.23
C LYS A 116 -13.59 1.29 22.33
N ILE A 117 -14.90 1.48 22.23
CA ILE A 117 -15.88 0.39 22.24
C ILE A 117 -15.63 -0.57 21.06
N ALA A 118 -15.47 -0.05 19.85
CA ALA A 118 -15.18 -0.85 18.67
C ALA A 118 -13.87 -1.64 18.82
N TYR A 119 -12.84 -0.99 19.35
CA TYR A 119 -11.56 -1.63 19.64
C TYR A 119 -11.70 -2.76 20.66
N GLN A 120 -12.33 -2.51 21.81
CA GLN A 120 -12.56 -3.52 22.85
C GLN A 120 -13.37 -4.71 22.31
N SER A 121 -14.44 -4.46 21.54
CA SER A 121 -15.22 -5.51 20.89
C SER A 121 -14.40 -6.38 19.95
N CYS A 122 -13.37 -5.80 19.32
CA CYS A 122 -12.46 -6.53 18.42
C CYS A 122 -11.43 -7.38 19.19
N ILE A 123 -10.90 -6.88 20.31
CA ILE A 123 -9.80 -7.55 21.02
C ILE A 123 -10.23 -8.48 22.16
N GLN A 124 -11.39 -8.28 22.78
CA GLN A 124 -11.84 -9.04 23.96
C GLN A 124 -12.27 -10.47 23.62
N ASN A 125 -12.73 -10.72 22.39
CA ASN A 125 -13.19 -12.04 21.94
C ASN A 125 -12.14 -12.78 21.11
N LYS A 126 -10.90 -12.88 21.62
CA LYS A 126 -9.88 -13.78 21.04
C LYS A 126 -10.25 -15.23 21.37
N GLY A 127 -11.09 -15.86 20.55
CA GLY A 127 -11.54 -17.22 20.84
C GLY A 127 -12.36 -17.88 19.73
N ASN A 128 -12.83 -19.09 20.02
CA ASN A 128 -13.57 -19.94 19.09
C ASN A 128 -15.03 -19.43 19.03
N TYR A 129 -15.36 -18.63 18.02
CA TYR A 129 -16.73 -18.15 17.79
C TYR A 129 -17.62 -19.32 17.38
N LYS A 130 -18.14 -20.07 18.36
CA LYS A 130 -18.99 -21.25 18.15
C LYS A 130 -20.24 -20.97 17.29
N LYS A 131 -20.57 -19.70 17.06
CA LYS A 131 -21.76 -19.22 16.33
C LYS A 131 -21.45 -18.23 15.21
N GLU A 132 -20.21 -18.10 14.76
CA GLU A 132 -19.80 -17.14 13.71
C GLU A 132 -20.67 -17.26 12.44
N ALA A 133 -20.80 -18.49 11.92
CA ALA A 133 -21.62 -18.77 10.75
C ALA A 133 -23.11 -18.47 11.00
N GLU A 134 -23.59 -18.62 12.23
CA GLU A 134 -24.98 -18.30 12.60
C GLU A 134 -25.21 -16.78 12.65
N VAL A 135 -24.27 -16.02 13.22
CA VAL A 135 -24.30 -14.56 13.25
C VAL A 135 -24.33 -14.00 11.83
N ILE A 136 -23.44 -14.49 10.95
CA ILE A 136 -23.42 -14.07 9.54
C ILE A 136 -24.74 -14.43 8.85
N LYS A 137 -25.26 -15.64 9.05
CA LYS A 137 -26.57 -16.04 8.49
C LYS A 137 -27.71 -15.15 8.95
N ASN A 138 -27.74 -14.78 10.23
CA ASN A 138 -28.79 -13.92 10.78
C ASN A 138 -28.67 -12.48 10.24
N LEU A 139 -27.45 -11.97 10.09
CA LEU A 139 -27.20 -10.68 9.44
C LEU A 139 -27.69 -10.68 7.98
N LEU A 140 -27.32 -11.70 7.22
CA LEU A 140 -27.76 -11.86 5.82
C LEU A 140 -29.29 -11.95 5.71
N LYS A 141 -29.95 -12.65 6.63
CA LYS A 141 -31.41 -12.69 6.70
C LYS A 141 -32.01 -11.31 6.95
N GLY A 142 -31.43 -10.52 7.85
CA GLY A 142 -31.84 -9.13 8.09
C GLY A 142 -31.77 -8.25 6.83
N HIS A 143 -30.87 -8.57 5.91
CA HIS A 143 -30.73 -7.92 4.60
C HIS A 143 -31.51 -8.61 3.47
N GLY A 144 -32.48 -9.49 3.79
CA GLY A 144 -33.34 -10.15 2.81
C GLY A 144 -32.70 -11.36 2.11
N ILE A 145 -31.48 -11.74 2.48
CA ILE A 145 -30.77 -12.90 1.90
C ILE A 145 -31.06 -14.13 2.76
N MET A 146 -32.15 -14.83 2.45
CA MET A 146 -32.65 -15.97 3.23
C MET A 146 -31.77 -17.23 3.12
N SER A 147 -31.14 -17.43 1.98
CA SER A 147 -30.29 -18.59 1.70
C SER A 147 -29.29 -18.26 0.59
N TRP A 148 -28.22 -19.05 0.48
CA TRP A 148 -27.27 -18.92 -0.62
C TRP A 148 -27.61 -19.91 -1.72
N ALA A 149 -27.66 -19.46 -2.98
CA ALA A 149 -28.13 -20.27 -4.12
C ALA A 149 -27.29 -21.54 -4.39
N LEU A 150 -26.07 -21.63 -3.83
CA LEU A 150 -25.21 -22.81 -3.95
C LEU A 150 -25.46 -23.88 -2.85
N GLN A 151 -26.43 -23.66 -1.94
CA GLN A 151 -26.78 -24.67 -0.94
C GLN A 151 -27.69 -25.75 -1.54
N PRO A 152 -27.39 -27.05 -1.34
CA PRO A 152 -28.26 -28.14 -1.76
C PRO A 152 -29.68 -27.96 -1.20
N GLY A 153 -30.71 -28.03 -2.04
CA GLY A 153 -32.11 -27.88 -1.64
C GLY A 153 -32.61 -26.45 -1.50
N ALA A 154 -31.76 -25.42 -1.72
CA ALA A 154 -32.23 -24.04 -1.78
C ALA A 154 -33.01 -23.79 -3.07
N SER A 155 -34.18 -23.14 -2.95
CA SER A 155 -34.91 -22.60 -4.10
C SER A 155 -33.99 -21.68 -4.90
N ARG A 156 -33.88 -21.90 -6.21
CA ARG A 156 -33.08 -21.04 -7.10
C ARG A 156 -33.71 -19.65 -7.10
N MET A 157 -33.18 -18.74 -6.29
CA MET A 157 -33.54 -17.33 -6.38
C MET A 157 -33.14 -16.84 -7.78
N ASN A 158 -34.07 -16.18 -8.46
CA ASN A 158 -33.74 -15.54 -9.73
C ASN A 158 -32.80 -14.35 -9.46
N TYR A 159 -32.00 -14.00 -10.47
CA TYR A 159 -31.01 -12.93 -10.37
C TYR A 159 -31.60 -11.59 -9.94
N LEU A 160 -32.81 -11.25 -10.41
CA LEU A 160 -33.49 -10.00 -10.09
C LEU A 160 -33.90 -9.92 -8.61
N SER A 161 -34.32 -11.02 -8.00
CA SER A 161 -34.65 -11.10 -6.56
C SER A 161 -33.41 -10.85 -5.69
N VAL A 162 -32.26 -11.37 -6.10
CA VAL A 162 -30.99 -11.12 -5.41
C VAL A 162 -30.58 -9.66 -5.58
N LEU A 163 -30.68 -9.11 -6.79
CA LEU A 163 -30.37 -7.70 -7.07
C LEU A 163 -31.27 -6.74 -6.28
N ASN A 164 -32.56 -7.07 -6.17
CA ASN A 164 -33.51 -6.26 -5.40
C ASN A 164 -33.19 -6.25 -3.89
N SER A 165 -32.63 -7.36 -3.38
CA SER A 165 -32.28 -7.49 -1.96
C SER A 165 -30.89 -6.91 -1.63
N THR A 166 -29.94 -7.05 -2.55
CA THR A 166 -28.53 -6.65 -2.35
C THR A 166 -28.17 -5.29 -2.94
N GLY A 167 -29.05 -4.72 -3.77
CA GLY A 167 -28.79 -3.51 -4.53
C GLY A 167 -27.79 -3.73 -5.67
N LEU A 168 -27.37 -2.63 -6.32
CA LEU A 168 -26.43 -2.67 -7.45
C LEU A 168 -24.97 -2.78 -7.01
N TYR A 169 -24.68 -2.63 -5.71
CA TYR A 169 -23.32 -2.57 -5.16
C TYR A 169 -22.41 -3.76 -5.54
N PRO A 170 -22.93 -5.01 -5.66
CA PRO A 170 -22.10 -6.13 -6.12
C PRO A 170 -21.62 -6.01 -7.59
N PHE A 171 -22.28 -5.20 -8.41
CA PHE A 171 -22.00 -5.07 -9.84
C PHE A 171 -21.44 -3.70 -10.22
N LEU A 172 -21.87 -2.67 -9.50
CA LEU A 172 -21.53 -1.28 -9.73
C LEU A 172 -21.01 -0.67 -8.44
N ASN A 173 -19.83 -0.08 -8.51
CA ASN A 173 -19.38 0.82 -7.47
C ASN A 173 -20.06 2.18 -7.69
N VAL A 174 -20.78 2.64 -6.67
CA VAL A 174 -21.50 3.91 -6.71
C VAL A 174 -20.89 4.81 -5.65
N GLU A 175 -20.21 5.86 -6.10
CA GLU A 175 -19.51 6.81 -5.25
C GLU A 175 -20.08 8.22 -5.43
N VAL A 176 -20.15 8.98 -4.34
CA VAL A 176 -20.41 10.42 -4.41
C VAL A 176 -19.08 11.15 -4.25
N LYS A 177 -18.59 11.78 -5.32
CA LYS A 177 -17.31 12.51 -5.31
C LYS A 177 -17.36 13.78 -6.13
N ARG A 178 -16.46 14.72 -5.80
CA ARG A 178 -16.19 15.90 -6.62
C ARG A 178 -15.27 15.49 -7.76
N THR A 179 -15.64 15.85 -8.98
CA THR A 179 -14.84 15.56 -10.18
C THR A 179 -14.05 16.79 -10.59
N GLN A 180 -12.99 16.62 -11.38
CA GLN A 180 -12.26 17.75 -11.95
C GLN A 180 -13.18 18.65 -12.79
N SER A 181 -14.18 18.07 -13.47
CA SER A 181 -15.18 18.80 -14.25
C SER A 181 -16.24 19.52 -13.40
N SER A 182 -16.36 19.22 -12.11
CA SER A 182 -17.35 19.83 -11.21
C SER A 182 -16.80 19.89 -9.78
N PRO A 183 -15.76 20.70 -9.52
CA PRO A 183 -15.06 20.69 -8.23
C PRO A 183 -15.91 21.27 -7.08
N SER A 184 -16.93 22.07 -7.39
CA SER A 184 -17.82 22.69 -6.40
C SER A 184 -19.09 21.88 -6.11
N ARG A 185 -19.34 20.78 -6.84
CA ARG A 185 -20.56 19.97 -6.69
C ARG A 185 -20.21 18.50 -6.45
N ASN A 186 -21.06 17.84 -5.69
CA ASN A 186 -20.98 16.40 -5.52
C ASN A 186 -21.62 15.72 -6.74
N THR A 187 -20.91 14.78 -7.36
CA THR A 187 -21.36 14.04 -8.52
C THR A 187 -21.49 12.57 -8.14
N LEU A 188 -22.59 11.93 -8.54
CA LEU A 188 -22.72 10.48 -8.49
C LEU A 188 -21.87 9.87 -9.60
N VAL A 189 -20.87 9.08 -9.23
CA VAL A 189 -20.01 8.37 -10.17
C VAL A 189 -20.32 6.89 -10.06
N VAL A 190 -20.72 6.30 -11.18
CA VAL A 190 -20.99 4.87 -11.32
C VAL A 190 -19.85 4.27 -12.12
N SER A 191 -19.17 3.29 -11.54
CA SER A 191 -18.15 2.49 -12.22
C SER A 191 -18.45 1.00 -12.05
N ALA A 192 -17.81 0.15 -12.85
CA ALA A 192 -17.84 -1.28 -12.58
C ALA A 192 -17.33 -1.54 -11.15
N ALA A 193 -18.08 -2.31 -10.35
CA ALA A 193 -17.51 -2.89 -9.15
C ALA A 193 -16.38 -3.83 -9.61
N SER A 194 -15.28 -3.91 -8.86
CA SER A 194 -14.24 -4.90 -9.16
C SER A 194 -14.93 -6.28 -9.21
N PRO A 195 -14.94 -6.97 -10.37
CA PRO A 195 -15.50 -8.32 -10.44
C PRO A 195 -14.64 -9.33 -9.66
N HIS A 196 -13.51 -8.86 -9.11
CA HIS A 196 -12.52 -9.66 -8.43
C HIS A 196 -12.62 -9.44 -6.91
N VAL A 197 -12.99 -10.51 -6.22
CA VAL A 197 -12.70 -10.70 -4.78
C VAL A 197 -11.18 -10.72 -4.54
N LEU A 198 -10.41 -11.03 -5.59
CA LEU A 198 -8.96 -11.06 -5.57
C LEU A 198 -8.38 -9.72 -6.06
N PRO A 199 -7.25 -9.28 -5.50
CA PRO A 199 -6.71 -7.94 -5.76
C PRO A 199 -6.24 -7.65 -7.20
N TRP A 200 -6.24 -8.64 -8.11
CA TRP A 200 -5.73 -8.47 -9.47
C TRP A 200 -6.50 -9.33 -10.49
N THR A 201 -6.62 -8.81 -11.71
CA THR A 201 -7.24 -9.46 -12.88
C THR A 201 -6.52 -10.75 -13.29
N ASP A 202 -5.20 -10.84 -13.05
CA ASP A 202 -4.34 -11.88 -13.61
C ASP A 202 -4.40 -13.20 -12.82
N TRP A 203 -5.10 -13.22 -11.68
CA TRP A 203 -5.21 -14.40 -10.82
C TRP A 203 -6.27 -15.41 -11.27
N GLN A 204 -6.97 -15.15 -12.37
CA GLN A 204 -8.02 -16.03 -12.90
C GLN A 204 -7.54 -17.44 -13.31
N GLY A 205 -6.23 -17.72 -13.32
CA GLY A 205 -5.66 -19.04 -13.58
C GLY A 205 -5.21 -19.85 -12.34
N HIS A 206 -5.20 -19.26 -11.14
CA HIS A 206 -4.56 -19.86 -9.95
C HIS A 206 -5.54 -20.28 -8.83
N GLY A 207 -6.84 -20.10 -9.03
CA GLY A 207 -7.89 -20.52 -8.09
C GLY A 207 -8.24 -22.00 -8.21
N ILE A 208 -8.09 -22.74 -7.12
CA ILE A 208 -8.43 -24.16 -6.92
C ILE A 208 -7.64 -25.11 -7.83
N SER A 209 -6.52 -25.61 -7.27
CA SER A 209 -5.84 -26.86 -7.62
C SER A 209 -6.70 -27.78 -8.50
N LYS A 210 -6.34 -27.88 -9.79
CA LYS A 210 -6.66 -29.10 -10.54
C LYS A 210 -6.04 -30.24 -9.75
N LYS A 211 -6.88 -31.07 -9.13
CA LYS A 211 -6.47 -32.38 -8.60
C LYS A 211 -5.62 -33.03 -9.69
N LYS A 212 -4.32 -33.22 -9.44
CA LYS A 212 -3.52 -34.13 -10.27
C LYS A 212 -4.15 -35.51 -10.07
N THR A 213 -4.92 -35.95 -11.06
CA THR A 213 -5.24 -37.36 -11.21
C THR A 213 -3.92 -38.11 -11.36
N ARG A 214 -3.69 -39.07 -10.46
CA ARG A 214 -2.66 -40.09 -10.61
C ARG A 214 -3.03 -41.01 -11.77
#